data_AF-A0A8S3SRS4-F1
#
_entry.id   AF-A0A8S3SRS4-F1
#
_cell.length_a   1.000
_cell.length_b   1.000
_cell.length_c   1.000
_cell.angle_alpha   90.00
_cell.angle_beta   90.00
_cell.angle_gamma   90.00
#
_symmetry.space_group_name_H-M   'P 1'
#
loop_
_entity.id
_entity.type
_entity.pdbx_description
1 polymer ?
#
loop_
_entity_poly.entity_id
_entity_poly.type
_entity_poly.pdbx_seq_one_letter_code
_entity_poly.pdbx_strand_id
1 'polypeptide(L)'
;MPRSRSRSRSRAESVTRQKHRSKHKKKRSRSSSRSRAYRNHRSRSRDRKRRHERTKRSLSSSSSSSDDELILRAKRREEEEKKLELERQRLQKQKELEEKLIEEEVARRVEELVSKRVEEELEKRKDEIEAEVKRRVEEAKRIMEAQMLEELERQRETEIENQRKLEEEERLKRKELEKIMEENNKKIEEAQKKLAEEQLKLVEEQRKMLEQKQRMEDEDQKRKRSEQEVILNKKNARPKLSFSLGGK
;
A
#
# COMPACT_ATOMS: atom_id res chain seq x y z
N MET A 1 40.69 11.23 -24.26
CA MET A 1 40.36 9.91 -23.66
C MET A 1 41.41 9.63 -22.60
N PRO A 2 41.03 9.46 -21.32
CA PRO A 2 40.46 8.21 -20.80
C PRO A 2 39.21 8.41 -19.93
N ARG A 3 38.52 7.30 -19.63
CA ARG A 3 37.30 7.18 -18.83
C ARG A 3 37.65 6.67 -17.42
N SER A 4 37.05 7.23 -16.38
CA SER A 4 36.89 6.56 -15.07
C SER A 4 35.75 7.19 -14.26
N ARG A 5 34.57 6.56 -14.33
CA ARG A 5 33.49 6.71 -13.34
C ARG A 5 33.34 5.37 -12.62
N SER A 6 33.77 5.32 -11.38
CA SER A 6 33.29 4.39 -10.35
C SER A 6 32.05 5.00 -9.67
N ARG A 7 31.19 4.32 -8.92
CA ARG A 7 30.74 2.92 -8.78
C ARG A 7 29.92 2.98 -7.48
N SER A 8 28.59 2.89 -7.55
CA SER A 8 27.78 2.65 -6.35
C SER A 8 26.76 1.56 -6.64
N ARG A 9 27.06 0.40 -6.05
CA ARG A 9 26.21 -0.78 -5.92
C ARG A 9 25.22 -0.53 -4.79
N SER A 10 23.97 -0.89 -5.00
CA SER A 10 23.12 -1.44 -3.93
C SER A 10 22.31 -2.59 -4.50
N ARG A 11 22.40 -3.69 -3.76
CA ARG A 11 22.04 -5.07 -4.06
C ARG A 11 20.76 -5.33 -3.26
N ALA A 12 19.71 -5.84 -3.89
CA ALA A 12 18.57 -6.42 -3.18
C ALA A 12 18.17 -7.72 -3.87
N GLU A 13 18.12 -8.78 -3.07
CA GLU A 13 17.96 -10.17 -3.43
C GLU A 13 16.48 -10.59 -3.48
N SER A 14 16.18 -11.42 -4.49
CA SER A 14 15.22 -12.54 -4.54
C SER A 14 13.94 -12.53 -3.69
N VAL A 15 12.77 -12.43 -4.36
CA VAL A 15 11.54 -13.11 -3.91
C VAL A 15 10.78 -13.75 -5.10
N THR A 16 10.89 -15.08 -5.11
CA THR A 16 10.05 -16.15 -5.66
C THR A 16 8.90 -15.89 -6.66
N ARG A 17 8.95 -16.65 -7.77
CA ARG A 17 7.85 -17.03 -8.67
C ARG A 17 6.62 -17.55 -7.91
N GLN A 18 5.42 -17.02 -8.22
CA GLN A 18 4.18 -17.79 -8.17
C GLN A 18 3.26 -17.48 -9.36
N LYS A 19 2.96 -18.53 -10.12
CA LYS A 19 1.87 -18.62 -11.10
C LYS A 19 0.54 -18.71 -10.35
N HIS A 20 -0.44 -17.89 -10.71
CA HIS A 20 -1.84 -18.17 -10.35
C HIS A 20 -2.74 -18.17 -11.58
N ARG A 21 -3.42 -19.31 -11.74
CA ARG A 21 -4.49 -19.61 -12.69
C ARG A 21 -5.72 -18.76 -12.34
N SER A 22 -6.21 -17.93 -13.26
CA SER A 22 -7.51 -17.29 -13.13
C SER A 22 -8.65 -18.26 -13.47
N LYS A 23 -9.47 -18.58 -12.46
CA LYS A 23 -10.71 -19.37 -12.56
C LYS A 23 -11.87 -18.52 -13.11
N HIS A 24 -12.73 -19.18 -13.88
CA HIS A 24 -14.01 -18.72 -14.42
C HIS A 24 -14.92 -17.96 -13.44
N LYS A 25 -15.61 -16.92 -13.95
CA LYS A 25 -17.05 -16.72 -13.66
C LYS A 25 -17.82 -16.28 -14.92
N LYS A 26 -18.92 -17.00 -15.16
CA LYS A 26 -19.93 -16.82 -16.21
C LYS A 26 -20.66 -15.49 -16.06
N LYS A 27 -20.84 -14.75 -17.15
CA LYS A 27 -22.00 -13.87 -17.36
C LYS A 27 -22.66 -14.27 -18.68
N ARG A 28 -23.94 -14.61 -18.57
CA ARG A 28 -24.83 -15.12 -19.60
C ARG A 28 -25.70 -13.95 -20.04
N SER A 29 -25.40 -13.38 -21.21
CA SER A 29 -26.30 -12.47 -21.93
C SER A 29 -26.44 -13.02 -23.35
N ARG A 30 -27.54 -13.72 -23.60
CA ARG A 30 -27.91 -14.19 -24.94
C ARG A 30 -28.65 -13.06 -25.64
N SER A 31 -27.92 -12.34 -26.48
CA SER A 31 -28.51 -11.50 -27.52
C SER A 31 -29.08 -12.41 -28.61
N SER A 32 -30.38 -12.25 -28.85
CA SER A 32 -31.09 -12.79 -29.99
C SER A 32 -30.60 -12.12 -31.28
N SER A 33 -30.12 -12.92 -32.23
CA SER A 33 -30.15 -12.68 -33.68
C SER A 33 -29.11 -13.58 -34.35
N ARG A 34 -29.59 -14.55 -35.14
CA ARG A 34 -28.85 -15.11 -36.28
C ARG A 34 -29.81 -15.95 -37.11
N SER A 35 -30.41 -15.27 -38.07
CA SER A 35 -30.76 -15.83 -39.36
C SER A 35 -29.55 -16.57 -39.94
N ARG A 36 -29.75 -17.84 -40.31
CA ARG A 36 -29.06 -18.52 -41.41
C ARG A 36 -29.80 -19.81 -41.72
N ALA A 37 -30.49 -19.79 -42.86
CA ALA A 37 -30.85 -20.97 -43.61
C ALA A 37 -29.61 -21.87 -43.80
N TYR A 38 -29.80 -23.18 -43.77
CA TYR A 38 -29.63 -24.07 -44.92
C TYR A 38 -29.83 -25.52 -44.47
N ARG A 39 -30.77 -26.17 -45.15
CA ARG A 39 -30.75 -27.56 -45.64
C ARG A 39 -30.09 -28.60 -44.73
N ASN A 40 -30.91 -29.52 -44.21
CA ASN A 40 -30.59 -30.92 -44.46
C ASN A 40 -31.83 -31.81 -44.46
N HIS A 41 -32.00 -32.50 -45.59
CA HIS A 41 -32.95 -33.57 -45.80
C HIS A 41 -32.76 -34.68 -44.76
N ARG A 42 -33.84 -35.12 -44.12
CA ARG A 42 -33.98 -36.54 -43.79
C ARG A 42 -35.45 -36.94 -43.71
N SER A 43 -35.99 -37.23 -44.88
CA SER A 43 -37.07 -38.20 -45.06
C SER A 43 -36.75 -39.45 -44.23
N ARG A 44 -37.53 -39.66 -43.17
CA ARG A 44 -37.58 -40.95 -42.47
C ARG A 44 -39.00 -41.47 -42.55
N SER A 45 -39.26 -42.07 -43.72
CA SER A 45 -40.25 -43.12 -43.89
C SER A 45 -40.10 -44.12 -42.75
N ARG A 46 -41.12 -44.24 -41.92
CA ARG A 46 -41.36 -45.44 -41.11
C ARG A 46 -42.70 -46.01 -41.54
N ASP A 47 -42.61 -46.65 -42.69
CA ASP A 47 -43.38 -47.83 -43.02
C ASP A 47 -43.35 -48.80 -41.83
N ARG A 48 -44.49 -49.01 -41.19
CA ARG A 48 -44.71 -50.16 -40.30
C ARG A 48 -46.01 -50.84 -40.70
N LYS A 49 -45.82 -51.72 -41.69
CA LYS A 49 -46.36 -53.08 -41.78
C LYS A 49 -47.89 -53.19 -41.70
N ARG A 50 -48.46 -53.16 -42.91
CA ARG A 50 -49.50 -54.12 -43.34
C ARG A 50 -49.24 -55.50 -42.72
N ARG A 51 -50.19 -56.02 -41.96
CA ARG A 51 -50.30 -57.45 -41.67
C ARG A 51 -51.53 -57.98 -42.40
N HIS A 52 -51.32 -58.43 -43.63
CA HIS A 52 -52.23 -59.34 -44.30
C HIS A 52 -52.07 -60.70 -43.65
N GLU A 53 -53.15 -61.29 -43.14
CA GLU A 53 -53.21 -62.74 -43.07
C GLU A 53 -54.65 -63.29 -43.16
N ARG A 54 -54.94 -63.81 -44.37
CA ARG A 54 -55.70 -65.02 -44.70
C ARG A 54 -57.23 -65.04 -44.55
N THR A 55 -57.84 -64.78 -45.69
CA THR A 55 -58.95 -65.51 -46.32
C THR A 55 -59.03 -67.01 -45.94
N LYS A 56 -60.19 -67.47 -45.44
CA LYS A 56 -60.89 -68.74 -45.79
C LYS A 56 -62.39 -68.54 -45.49
N ARG A 57 -63.22 -68.51 -46.54
CA ARG A 57 -64.08 -69.61 -47.06
C ARG A 57 -65.33 -69.90 -46.20
N SER A 58 -66.40 -69.18 -46.56
CA SER A 58 -67.71 -69.66 -47.06
C SER A 58 -68.49 -70.79 -46.36
N LEU A 59 -69.81 -70.51 -46.26
CA LEU A 59 -70.98 -71.40 -46.06
C LEU A 59 -71.17 -71.88 -44.60
N SER A 60 -72.33 -71.87 -43.97
CA SER A 60 -73.70 -71.47 -44.29
C SER A 60 -74.52 -71.68 -43.00
N SER A 61 -75.65 -70.98 -42.89
CA SER A 61 -76.87 -71.35 -42.14
C SER A 61 -76.82 -71.63 -40.62
N SER A 62 -77.78 -70.98 -39.97
CA SER A 62 -78.54 -71.41 -38.77
C SER A 62 -77.84 -71.44 -37.42
N SER A 63 -77.99 -70.36 -36.66
CA SER A 63 -78.67 -70.30 -35.35
C SER A 63 -78.42 -68.89 -34.79
N SER A 64 -79.38 -67.97 -34.88
CA SER A 64 -80.28 -67.70 -33.76
C SER A 64 -79.56 -67.79 -32.41
N SER A 65 -78.81 -66.75 -32.04
CA SER A 65 -78.80 -66.31 -30.66
C SER A 65 -79.14 -64.83 -30.62
N SER A 66 -80.16 -64.50 -29.84
CA SER A 66 -80.58 -63.14 -29.54
C SER A 66 -79.52 -62.32 -28.80
N ASP A 67 -78.37 -62.91 -28.45
CA ASP A 67 -77.37 -62.27 -27.59
C ASP A 67 -76.47 -61.25 -28.30
N ASP A 68 -76.14 -61.38 -29.60
CA ASP A 68 -75.20 -60.45 -30.27
C ASP A 68 -75.82 -59.07 -30.59
N GLU A 69 -77.09 -59.04 -30.96
CA GLU A 69 -77.85 -57.79 -31.15
C GLU A 69 -78.11 -57.10 -29.80
N LEU A 70 -78.31 -57.90 -28.74
CA LEU A 70 -78.36 -57.42 -27.36
C LEU A 70 -77.01 -56.86 -26.90
N ILE A 71 -75.87 -57.45 -27.29
CA ILE A 71 -74.53 -56.94 -26.95
C ILE A 71 -74.24 -55.61 -27.66
N LEU A 72 -74.62 -55.44 -28.93
CA LEU A 72 -74.48 -54.16 -29.64
C LEU A 72 -75.42 -53.08 -29.09
N ARG A 73 -76.66 -53.44 -28.75
CA ARG A 73 -77.62 -52.54 -28.11
C ARG A 73 -77.20 -52.18 -26.68
N ALA A 74 -76.61 -53.12 -25.94
CA ALA A 74 -76.02 -52.91 -24.63
C ALA A 74 -74.80 -52.00 -24.71
N LYS A 75 -73.87 -52.21 -25.67
CA LYS A 75 -72.74 -51.31 -25.91
C LYS A 75 -73.19 -49.92 -26.32
N ARG A 76 -74.25 -49.77 -27.12
CA ARG A 76 -74.81 -48.46 -27.50
C ARG A 76 -75.44 -47.73 -26.30
N ARG A 77 -76.16 -48.45 -25.43
CA ARG A 77 -76.67 -47.91 -24.15
C ARG A 77 -75.52 -47.55 -23.21
N GLU A 78 -74.50 -48.40 -23.10
CA GLU A 78 -73.30 -48.16 -22.28
C GLU A 78 -72.48 -46.98 -22.83
N GLU A 79 -72.42 -46.77 -24.15
CA GLU A 79 -71.81 -45.60 -24.77
C GLU A 79 -72.64 -44.32 -24.56
N GLU A 80 -73.96 -44.40 -24.55
CA GLU A 80 -74.86 -43.30 -24.20
C GLU A 80 -74.74 -42.94 -22.71
N GLU A 81 -74.67 -43.93 -21.82
CA GLU A 81 -74.37 -43.75 -20.40
C GLU A 81 -72.98 -43.14 -20.18
N LYS A 82 -71.95 -43.63 -20.88
CA LYS A 82 -70.61 -43.03 -20.87
C LYS A 82 -70.58 -41.60 -21.42
N LYS A 83 -71.40 -41.28 -22.43
CA LYS A 83 -71.52 -39.91 -22.95
C LYS A 83 -72.17 -38.98 -21.93
N LEU A 84 -73.21 -39.45 -21.23
CA LEU A 84 -73.85 -38.70 -20.15
C LEU A 84 -72.92 -38.53 -18.95
N GLU A 85 -72.11 -39.54 -18.62
CA GLU A 85 -71.07 -39.44 -17.60
C GLU A 85 -69.97 -38.45 -18.01
N LEU A 86 -69.51 -38.49 -19.26
CA LEU A 86 -68.55 -37.52 -19.79
C LEU A 86 -69.12 -36.09 -19.83
N GLU A 87 -70.40 -35.93 -20.13
CA GLU A 87 -71.10 -34.64 -20.10
C GLU A 87 -71.23 -34.10 -18.67
N ARG A 88 -71.59 -34.97 -17.71
CA ARG A 88 -71.58 -34.64 -16.28
C ARG A 88 -70.18 -34.24 -15.80
N GLN A 89 -69.14 -34.97 -16.20
CA GLN A 89 -67.75 -34.64 -15.88
C GLN A 89 -67.30 -33.32 -16.52
N ARG A 90 -67.75 -33.00 -17.74
CA ARG A 90 -67.47 -31.70 -18.39
C ARG A 90 -68.12 -30.55 -17.63
N LEU A 91 -69.37 -30.72 -17.23
CA LEU A 91 -70.10 -29.73 -16.45
C LEU A 91 -69.47 -29.54 -15.06
N GLN A 92 -69.03 -30.62 -14.41
CA GLN A 92 -68.28 -30.55 -13.15
C GLN A 92 -66.96 -29.80 -13.34
N LYS A 93 -66.20 -30.10 -14.39
CA LYS A 93 -64.95 -29.38 -14.70
C LYS A 93 -65.18 -27.90 -14.99
N GLN A 94 -66.29 -27.52 -15.62
CA GLN A 94 -66.63 -26.12 -15.84
C GLN A 94 -66.92 -25.41 -14.51
N LYS A 95 -67.73 -26.02 -13.64
CA LYS A 95 -67.99 -25.50 -12.30
C LYS A 95 -66.72 -25.38 -11.47
N GLU A 96 -65.85 -26.38 -11.49
CA GLU A 96 -64.55 -26.33 -10.79
C GLU A 96 -63.64 -25.22 -11.33
N LEU A 97 -63.69 -24.92 -12.63
CA LEU A 97 -62.90 -23.82 -13.21
C LEU A 97 -63.48 -22.46 -12.83
N GLU A 98 -64.80 -22.32 -12.84
CA GLU A 98 -65.49 -21.11 -12.38
C GLU A 98 -65.25 -20.86 -10.89
N GLU A 99 -65.34 -21.90 -10.05
CA GLU A 99 -65.04 -21.86 -8.62
C GLU A 99 -63.59 -21.44 -8.38
N LYS A 100 -62.62 -22.00 -9.12
CA LYS A 100 -61.20 -21.60 -9.02
C LYS A 100 -60.98 -20.14 -9.41
N LEU A 101 -61.65 -19.64 -10.45
CA LEU A 101 -61.55 -18.24 -10.84
C LEU A 101 -62.10 -17.30 -9.77
N ILE A 102 -63.22 -17.69 -9.14
CA ILE A 102 -63.81 -16.94 -8.03
C ILE A 102 -62.88 -16.98 -6.80
N GLU A 103 -62.32 -18.14 -6.47
CA GLU A 103 -61.35 -18.29 -5.37
C GLU A 103 -60.11 -17.43 -5.61
N GLU A 104 -59.58 -17.41 -6.84
CA GLU A 104 -58.45 -16.55 -7.20
C GLU A 104 -58.79 -15.06 -7.09
N GLU A 105 -59.99 -14.64 -7.52
CA GLU A 105 -60.44 -13.25 -7.38
C GLU A 105 -60.64 -12.85 -5.91
N VAL A 106 -61.17 -13.75 -5.08
CA VAL A 106 -61.33 -13.53 -3.64
C VAL A 106 -59.97 -13.48 -2.96
N ALA A 107 -59.06 -14.38 -3.30
CA ALA A 107 -57.68 -14.39 -2.78
C ALA A 107 -56.97 -13.08 -3.13
N ARG A 108 -57.11 -12.58 -4.37
CA ARG A 108 -56.54 -11.28 -4.78
C ARG A 108 -57.12 -10.12 -3.99
N ARG A 109 -58.44 -10.06 -3.79
CA ARG A 109 -59.08 -8.99 -2.99
C ARG A 109 -58.63 -9.03 -1.54
N VAL A 110 -58.48 -10.22 -0.96
CA VAL A 110 -57.98 -10.39 0.41
C VAL A 110 -56.52 -9.94 0.48
N GLU A 111 -55.67 -10.34 -0.48
CA GLU A 111 -54.27 -9.93 -0.55
C GLU A 111 -54.13 -8.42 -0.67
N GLU A 112 -54.94 -7.75 -1.49
CA GLU A 112 -54.94 -6.29 -1.61
C GLU A 112 -55.35 -5.59 -0.31
N LEU A 113 -56.39 -6.10 0.37
CA LEU A 113 -56.84 -5.52 1.65
C LEU A 113 -55.81 -5.73 2.76
N VAL A 114 -55.15 -6.88 2.79
CA VAL A 114 -54.06 -7.16 3.72
C VAL A 114 -52.86 -6.27 3.41
N SER A 115 -52.48 -6.15 2.13
CA SER A 115 -51.36 -5.31 1.70
C SER A 115 -51.60 -3.84 2.08
N LYS A 116 -52.79 -3.30 1.81
CA LYS A 116 -53.17 -1.93 2.20
C LYS A 116 -53.11 -1.72 3.71
N ARG A 117 -53.65 -2.65 4.50
CA ARG A 117 -53.59 -2.55 5.97
C ARG A 117 -52.15 -2.60 6.50
N VAL A 118 -51.33 -3.48 5.94
CA VAL A 118 -49.90 -3.59 6.31
C VAL A 118 -49.15 -2.32 5.90
N GLU A 119 -49.43 -1.77 4.73
CA GLU A 119 -48.83 -0.52 4.25
C GLU A 119 -49.18 0.65 5.17
N GLU A 120 -50.43 0.79 5.58
CA GLU A 120 -50.89 1.82 6.53
C GLU A 120 -50.26 1.65 7.92
N GLU A 121 -50.12 0.41 8.41
CA GLU A 121 -49.45 0.14 9.68
C GLU A 121 -47.95 0.42 9.62
N LEU A 122 -47.30 0.06 8.52
CA LEU A 122 -45.91 0.38 8.28
C LEU A 122 -45.73 1.88 8.14
N GLU A 123 -46.60 2.58 7.42
CA GLU A 123 -46.50 4.03 7.23
C GLU A 123 -46.54 4.81 8.55
N LYS A 124 -47.39 4.41 9.49
CA LYS A 124 -47.41 4.98 10.84
C LYS A 124 -46.10 4.74 11.61
N ARG A 125 -45.45 3.58 11.39
CA ARG A 125 -44.20 3.21 12.06
C ARG A 125 -42.94 3.61 11.27
N LYS A 126 -43.08 4.00 10.00
CA LYS A 126 -41.95 4.37 9.12
C LYS A 126 -41.20 5.55 9.70
N ASP A 127 -41.90 6.59 10.14
CA ASP A 127 -41.27 7.78 10.70
C ASP A 127 -40.47 7.47 11.99
N GLU A 128 -41.01 6.60 12.85
CA GLU A 128 -40.35 6.15 14.07
C GLU A 128 -39.11 5.29 13.75
N ILE A 129 -39.25 4.34 12.83
CA ILE A 129 -38.16 3.47 12.37
C ILE A 129 -37.08 4.31 11.68
N GLU A 130 -37.46 5.25 10.83
CA GLU A 130 -36.54 6.15 10.15
C GLU A 130 -35.79 7.03 11.13
N ALA A 131 -36.47 7.58 12.15
CA ALA A 131 -35.83 8.38 13.19
C ALA A 131 -34.83 7.55 13.98
N GLU A 132 -35.16 6.31 14.34
CA GLU A 132 -34.24 5.41 15.04
C GLU A 132 -33.05 5.01 14.18
N VAL A 133 -33.27 4.69 12.90
CA VAL A 133 -32.20 4.40 11.94
C VAL A 133 -31.29 5.61 11.77
N LYS A 134 -31.85 6.82 11.61
CA LYS A 134 -31.09 8.08 11.53
C LYS A 134 -30.24 8.27 12.77
N ARG A 135 -30.78 8.07 13.98
CA ARG A 135 -30.03 8.14 15.24
C ARG A 135 -28.86 7.15 15.29
N ARG A 136 -29.09 5.87 14.97
CA ARG A 136 -28.02 4.85 14.97
C ARG A 136 -26.94 5.16 13.92
N VAL A 137 -27.33 5.69 12.76
CA VAL A 137 -26.38 6.13 11.73
C VAL A 137 -25.56 7.34 12.20
N GLU A 138 -26.19 8.31 12.85
CA GLU A 138 -25.50 9.46 13.43
C GLU A 138 -24.54 9.05 14.55
N GLU A 139 -24.94 8.15 15.44
CA GLU A 139 -24.08 7.60 16.49
C GLU A 139 -22.87 6.87 15.89
N ALA A 140 -23.10 6.01 14.88
CA ALA A 140 -22.02 5.33 14.18
C ALA A 140 -21.08 6.31 13.46
N LYS A 141 -21.61 7.35 12.83
CA LYS A 141 -20.80 8.43 12.22
C LYS A 141 -19.97 9.17 13.26
N ARG A 142 -20.56 9.55 14.40
CA ARG A 142 -19.83 10.22 15.49
C ARG A 142 -18.70 9.37 16.05
N ILE A 143 -18.93 8.06 16.25
CA ILE A 143 -17.88 7.16 16.70
C ILE A 143 -16.75 7.08 15.68
N MET A 144 -17.09 6.93 14.39
CA MET A 144 -16.11 6.89 13.31
C MET A 144 -15.33 8.20 13.18
N GLU A 145 -16.01 9.34 13.25
CA GLU A 145 -15.41 10.68 13.21
C GLU A 145 -14.47 10.92 14.41
N ALA A 146 -14.89 10.52 15.62
CA ALA A 146 -14.06 10.63 16.81
C ALA A 146 -12.79 9.76 16.72
N GLN A 147 -12.93 8.50 16.26
CA GLN A 147 -11.78 7.62 16.02
C GLN A 147 -10.84 8.18 14.96
N MET A 148 -11.39 8.72 13.86
CA MET A 148 -10.59 9.34 12.80
C MET A 148 -9.84 10.58 13.29
N LEU A 149 -10.48 11.43 14.11
CA LEU A 149 -9.82 12.59 14.71
C LEU A 149 -8.71 12.18 15.66
N GLU A 150 -8.95 11.19 16.52
CA GLU A 150 -7.94 10.66 17.46
C GLU A 150 -6.74 10.05 16.72
N GLU A 151 -6.96 9.34 15.62
CA GLU A 151 -5.90 8.82 14.76
C GLU A 151 -5.08 9.93 14.10
N LEU A 152 -5.74 11.00 13.63
CA LEU A 152 -5.06 12.16 13.04
C LEU A 152 -4.26 12.95 14.09
N GLU A 153 -4.78 13.11 15.30
CA GLU A 153 -4.06 13.76 16.40
C GLU A 153 -2.82 12.96 16.80
N ARG A 154 -2.93 11.64 16.96
CA ARG A 154 -1.77 10.77 17.19
C ARG A 154 -0.73 10.88 16.08
N GLN A 155 -1.16 10.88 14.81
CA GLN A 155 -0.24 11.03 13.69
C GLN A 155 0.51 12.37 13.78
N ARG A 156 -0.21 13.48 14.02
CA ARG A 156 0.41 14.81 14.19
C ARG A 156 1.39 14.84 15.35
N GLU A 157 1.04 14.26 16.50
CA GLU A 157 1.95 14.18 17.65
C GLU A 157 3.20 13.39 17.32
N THR A 158 3.07 12.23 16.67
CA THR A 158 4.24 11.43 16.27
C THR A 158 5.11 12.14 15.23
N GLU A 159 4.52 12.88 14.30
CA GLU A 159 5.26 13.70 13.34
C GLU A 159 6.03 14.82 14.04
N ILE A 160 5.39 15.54 14.96
CA ILE A 160 6.03 16.60 15.75
C ILE A 160 7.15 16.02 16.63
N GLU A 161 6.93 14.90 17.29
CA GLU A 161 7.95 14.22 18.10
C GLU A 161 9.13 13.76 17.24
N ASN A 162 8.88 13.20 16.06
CA ASN A 162 9.93 12.79 15.15
C ASN A 162 10.72 14.00 14.64
N GLN A 163 10.05 15.11 14.30
CA GLN A 163 10.71 16.35 13.93
C GLN A 163 11.57 16.91 15.09
N ARG A 164 11.05 16.90 16.31
CA ARG A 164 11.80 17.33 17.50
C ARG A 164 13.03 16.46 17.74
N LYS A 165 12.91 15.13 17.63
CA LYS A 165 14.06 14.20 17.74
C LYS A 165 15.12 14.49 16.69
N LEU A 166 14.71 14.71 15.44
CA LEU A 166 15.64 15.06 14.36
C LEU A 166 16.32 16.41 14.60
N GLU A 167 15.58 17.41 15.07
CA GLU A 167 16.14 18.72 15.44
C GLU A 167 17.13 18.60 16.59
N GLU A 168 16.81 17.84 17.63
CA GLU A 168 17.70 17.58 18.77
C GLU A 168 18.99 16.87 18.33
N GLU A 169 18.88 15.84 17.49
CA GLU A 169 20.04 15.18 16.90
C GLU A 169 20.90 16.13 16.07
N GLU A 170 20.28 17.01 15.27
CA GLU A 170 21.00 18.01 14.49
C GLU A 170 21.69 19.03 15.41
N ARG A 171 21.01 19.48 16.47
CA ARG A 171 21.59 20.39 17.48
C ARG A 171 22.76 19.73 18.21
N LEU A 172 22.67 18.45 18.53
CA LEU A 172 23.78 17.70 19.14
C LEU A 172 24.96 17.60 18.18
N LYS A 173 24.74 17.27 16.91
CA LYS A 173 25.79 17.25 15.87
C LYS A 173 26.43 18.62 15.69
N ARG A 174 25.64 19.69 15.68
CA ARG A 174 26.17 21.07 15.60
C ARG A 174 27.04 21.43 16.80
N LYS A 175 26.59 21.09 18.02
CA LYS A 175 27.38 21.29 19.24
C LYS A 175 28.67 20.46 19.25
N GLU A 176 28.63 19.25 18.74
CA GLU A 176 29.82 18.40 18.62
C GLU A 176 30.81 18.98 17.62
N LEU A 177 30.34 19.43 16.46
CA LEU A 177 31.17 20.14 15.48
C LEU A 177 31.75 21.43 16.05
N GLU A 178 30.96 22.22 16.79
CA GLU A 178 31.42 23.43 17.46
C GLU A 178 32.55 23.14 18.46
N LYS A 179 32.40 22.11 19.30
CA LYS A 179 33.47 21.66 20.21
C LYS A 179 34.74 21.27 19.47
N ILE A 180 34.63 20.52 18.37
CA ILE A 180 35.78 20.14 17.56
C ILE A 180 36.47 21.38 16.97
N MET A 181 35.69 22.34 16.49
CA MET A 181 36.22 23.60 15.95
C MET A 181 36.90 24.43 17.03
N GLU A 182 36.31 24.54 18.22
CA GLU A 182 36.93 25.21 19.37
C GLU A 182 38.26 24.55 19.78
N GLU A 183 38.30 23.21 19.86
CA GLU A 183 39.52 22.48 20.19
C GLU A 183 40.61 22.67 19.12
N ASN A 184 40.23 22.70 17.84
CA ASN A 184 41.17 22.98 16.76
C ASN A 184 41.67 24.42 16.82
N ASN A 185 40.79 25.39 17.06
CA ASN A 185 41.17 26.80 17.22
C ASN A 185 42.11 26.98 18.40
N LYS A 186 41.83 26.36 19.56
CA LYS A 186 42.74 26.36 20.72
C LYS A 186 44.12 25.80 20.37
N LYS A 187 44.19 24.69 19.63
CA LYS A 187 45.47 24.13 19.17
C LYS A 187 46.23 25.07 18.24
N ILE A 188 45.52 25.76 17.35
CA ILE A 188 46.12 26.76 16.45
C ILE A 188 46.65 27.95 17.26
N GLU A 189 45.85 28.48 18.19
CA GLU A 189 46.25 29.58 19.07
C GLU A 189 47.45 29.20 19.94
N GLU A 190 47.46 28.01 20.53
CA GLU A 190 48.60 27.51 21.30
C GLU A 190 49.86 27.35 20.44
N ALA A 191 49.72 26.84 19.20
CA ALA A 191 50.82 26.74 18.26
C ALA A 191 51.36 28.11 17.85
N GLN A 192 50.48 29.07 17.55
CA GLN A 192 50.86 30.45 17.24
C GLN A 192 51.55 31.12 18.44
N LYS A 193 51.04 30.90 19.66
CA LYS A 193 51.64 31.42 20.89
C LYS A 193 53.04 30.85 21.12
N LYS A 194 53.23 29.54 20.93
CA LYS A 194 54.56 28.91 21.02
C LYS A 194 55.54 29.48 19.99
N LEU A 195 55.10 29.64 18.73
CA LEU A 195 55.93 30.25 17.69
C LEU A 195 56.29 31.70 18.03
N ALA A 196 55.35 32.48 18.57
CA ALA A 196 55.62 33.85 19.02
C ALA A 196 56.61 33.88 20.21
N GLU A 197 56.45 32.98 21.18
CA GLU A 197 57.39 32.83 22.30
C GLU A 197 58.80 32.44 21.83
N GLU A 198 58.92 31.54 20.86
CA GLU A 198 60.20 31.16 20.25
C GLU A 198 60.85 32.32 19.49
N GLN A 199 60.06 33.09 18.71
CA GLN A 199 60.54 34.29 18.04
C GLN A 199 61.06 35.34 19.03
N LEU A 200 60.32 35.56 20.12
CA LEU A 200 60.75 36.47 21.19
C LEU A 200 62.06 36.01 21.84
N LYS A 201 62.19 34.72 22.17
CA LYS A 201 63.44 34.16 22.71
C LYS A 201 64.62 34.35 21.77
N LEU A 202 64.45 34.11 20.47
CA LEU A 202 65.50 34.33 19.47
C LEU A 202 65.95 35.80 19.44
N VAL A 203 65.01 36.74 19.48
CA VAL A 203 65.32 38.18 19.51
C VAL A 203 66.04 38.57 20.82
N GLU A 204 65.62 38.02 21.95
CA GLU A 204 66.31 38.21 23.23
C GLU A 204 67.75 37.65 23.22
N GLU A 205 67.96 36.48 22.63
CA GLU A 205 69.29 35.89 22.45
C GLU A 205 70.16 36.74 21.53
N GLN A 206 69.62 37.21 20.39
CA GLN A 206 70.33 38.15 19.52
C GLN A 206 70.72 39.43 20.25
N ARG A 207 69.82 39.97 21.08
CA ARG A 207 70.10 41.15 21.91
C ARG A 207 71.22 40.88 22.92
N LYS A 208 71.21 39.73 23.61
CA LYS A 208 72.29 39.33 24.53
C LYS A 208 73.63 39.14 23.82
N MET A 209 73.64 38.54 22.64
CA MET A 209 74.85 38.37 21.84
C MET A 209 75.43 39.72 21.39
N LEU A 210 74.58 40.66 21.00
CA LEU A 210 75.00 42.03 20.66
C LEU A 210 75.55 42.76 21.89
N GLU A 211 74.91 42.63 23.05
CA GLU A 211 75.41 43.19 24.31
C GLU A 211 76.78 42.59 24.69
N GLN A 212 76.95 41.27 24.56
CA GLN A 212 78.23 40.61 24.79
C GLN A 212 79.31 41.07 23.80
N LYS A 213 78.97 41.21 22.51
CA LYS A 213 79.90 41.76 21.50
C LYS A 213 80.33 43.18 21.83
N GLN A 214 79.40 44.05 22.21
CA GLN A 214 79.73 45.42 22.63
C GLN A 214 80.63 45.44 23.86
N ARG A 215 80.37 44.58 24.87
CA ARG A 215 81.24 44.45 26.04
C ARG A 215 82.65 44.00 25.66
N MET A 216 82.79 43.00 24.79
CA MET A 216 84.09 42.53 24.30
C MET A 216 84.82 43.62 23.49
N GLU A 217 84.10 44.35 22.63
CA GLU A 217 84.66 45.48 21.88
C GLU A 217 85.14 46.60 22.80
N ASP A 218 84.37 46.94 23.84
CA ASP A 218 84.76 47.93 24.85
C ASP A 218 85.96 47.46 25.68
N GLU A 219 86.03 46.18 26.04
CA GLU A 219 87.18 45.57 26.72
C GLU A 219 88.43 45.60 25.83
N ASP A 220 88.31 45.23 24.56
CA ASP A 220 89.41 45.26 23.60
C ASP A 220 89.88 46.69 23.31
N GLN A 221 88.96 47.66 23.23
CA GLN A 221 89.32 49.08 23.14
C GLN A 221 90.06 49.56 24.39
N LYS A 222 89.61 49.15 25.59
CA LYS A 222 90.31 49.48 26.84
C LYS A 222 91.70 48.86 26.87
N ARG A 223 91.86 47.60 26.46
CA ARG A 223 93.17 46.93 26.32
C ARG A 223 94.08 47.69 25.37
N LYS A 224 93.62 47.97 24.14
CA LYS A 224 94.37 48.78 23.16
C LYS A 224 94.76 50.15 23.70
N ARG A 225 93.86 50.84 24.41
CA ARG A 225 94.16 52.13 25.06
C ARG A 225 95.23 51.97 26.13
N SER A 226 95.14 50.96 26.99
CA SER A 226 96.14 50.69 28.03
C SER A 226 97.50 50.28 27.45
N GLU A 227 97.53 49.48 26.40
CA GLU A 227 98.76 49.11 25.67
C GLU A 227 99.39 50.33 25.00
N GLN A 228 98.58 51.18 24.35
CA GLN A 228 99.06 52.46 23.81
C GLN A 228 99.60 53.39 24.91
N GLU A 229 98.97 53.44 26.08
CA GLU A 229 99.47 54.21 27.24
C GLU A 229 100.84 53.69 27.70
N VAL A 230 101.05 52.37 27.73
CA VAL A 230 102.34 51.74 28.06
C VAL A 230 103.41 52.02 27.00
N ILE A 231 103.07 51.93 25.71
CA ILE A 231 104.01 52.19 24.59
C ILE A 231 104.41 53.67 24.54
N LEU A 232 103.44 54.58 24.68
CA LEU A 232 103.67 56.03 24.68
C LEU A 232 104.21 56.56 26.01
N ASN A 233 104.37 55.68 27.02
CA ASN A 233 104.82 56.00 28.38
C ASN A 233 104.03 57.15 29.05
N LYS A 234 102.76 57.32 28.67
CA LYS A 234 101.86 58.27 29.33
C LYS A 234 101.62 57.79 30.76
N LYS A 235 101.65 58.71 31.73
CA LYS A 235 101.47 58.42 33.16
C LYS A 235 102.54 57.52 33.81
N ASN A 236 103.76 57.43 33.28
CA ASN A 236 104.85 56.57 33.81
C ASN A 236 104.48 55.08 33.92
N ALA A 237 103.62 54.58 33.02
CA ALA A 237 103.13 53.21 33.06
C ALA A 237 104.20 52.14 32.77
N ARG A 238 105.33 52.52 32.14
CA ARG A 238 106.42 51.59 31.84
C ARG A 238 107.40 51.49 33.04
N PRO A 239 107.60 50.31 33.65
CA PRO A 239 108.57 50.14 34.72
C PRO A 239 109.98 50.41 34.21
N LYS A 240 110.75 51.23 34.95
CA LYS A 240 112.13 51.58 34.58
C LYS A 240 113.02 50.34 34.73
N LEU A 241 113.46 49.79 33.60
CA LEU A 241 114.47 48.72 33.57
C LEU A 241 115.85 49.36 33.79
N SER A 242 116.45 49.14 34.95
CA SER A 242 117.86 49.42 35.20
C SER A 242 118.71 48.29 34.65
N PHE A 243 119.37 48.49 33.52
CA PHE A 243 120.41 47.57 33.03
C PHE A 243 121.76 48.03 33.58
N SER A 244 122.41 47.20 34.38
CA SER A 244 123.83 47.39 34.71
C SER A 244 124.65 47.11 33.45
N LEU A 245 125.08 48.14 32.74
CA LEU A 245 126.17 48.02 31.76
C LEU A 245 127.48 47.80 32.53
N GLY A 246 127.77 46.54 32.83
CA GLY A 246 129.10 46.12 33.24
C GLY A 246 130.01 46.10 32.01
N GLY A 247 130.66 47.22 31.74
CA GLY A 247 131.83 47.27 30.86
C GLY A 247 133.10 46.97 31.67
N LYS A 248 133.86 45.98 31.18
CA LYS A 248 135.10 45.39 31.71
C LYS A 248 134.92 44.24 32.70
#